data_AF-A0A167HKY2-F1
#
_entry.id   AF-A0A167HKY2-F1
#
_cell.length_a   1.000
_cell.length_b   1.000
_cell.length_c   1.000
_cell.angle_alpha   90.00
_cell.angle_beta   90.00
_cell.angle_gamma   90.00
#
_symmetry.space_group_name_H-M   'P 1'
#
loop_
_entity.id
_entity.type
_entity.pdbx_description
1 polymer ?
#
loop_
_entity_poly.entity_id
_entity_poly.type
_entity_poly.pdbx_seq_one_letter_code
_entity_poly.pdbx_strand_id
1 'polypeptide(L)'
;MKLNSLFFLFFLLITTHIVAQEEPEYVEVDAVITAINLEMKSRRSVETAKVRYVTVDGDTIDNQVQLLHIPLVGSFKDVGDSIKVVYQRENPYFVKSQGGSFLERYTWHIIIVLVIVFSLPRILKMMKARNDIKKDS
;
A
#
# COMPACT_ATOMS: atom_id res chain seq x y z
N MET A 1 16.53 -15.63 -49.37
CA MET A 1 16.37 -15.12 -47.99
C MET A 1 15.77 -16.24 -47.15
N LYS A 2 16.48 -16.68 -46.11
CA LYS A 2 16.26 -17.97 -45.43
C LYS A 2 14.94 -17.96 -44.65
N LEU A 3 14.22 -19.09 -44.63
CA LEU A 3 12.97 -19.33 -43.88
C LEU A 3 13.03 -18.86 -42.41
N ASN A 4 14.23 -18.93 -41.80
CA ASN A 4 14.50 -18.45 -40.45
C ASN A 4 14.31 -16.93 -40.28
N SER A 5 14.50 -16.14 -41.34
CA SER A 5 14.26 -14.70 -41.35
C SER A 5 12.77 -14.35 -41.36
N LEU A 6 11.94 -15.19 -41.96
CA LEU A 6 10.48 -14.99 -42.01
C LEU A 6 9.85 -15.32 -40.65
N PHE A 7 10.36 -16.37 -39.99
CA PHE A 7 9.95 -16.74 -38.64
C PHE A 7 10.26 -15.65 -37.61
N PHE A 8 11.44 -15.02 -37.71
CA PHE A 8 11.80 -13.90 -36.85
C PHE A 8 10.91 -12.67 -37.08
N LEU A 9 10.56 -12.37 -38.33
CA LEU A 9 9.66 -11.26 -38.67
C LEU A 9 8.24 -11.49 -38.13
N PHE A 10 7.76 -12.74 -38.19
CA PHE A 10 6.47 -13.13 -37.64
C PHE A 10 6.44 -12.99 -36.11
N PHE A 11 7.50 -13.40 -35.43
CA PHE A 11 7.59 -13.26 -33.97
C PHE A 11 7.65 -11.78 -33.52
N LEU A 12 8.27 -10.91 -34.33
CA LEU A 12 8.38 -9.47 -34.07
C LEU A 12 7.04 -8.74 -34.26
N LEU A 13 6.14 -9.26 -35.10
CA LEU A 13 4.79 -8.71 -35.30
C LEU A 13 3.80 -9.10 -34.18
N ILE A 14 4.07 -10.16 -33.42
CA ILE A 14 3.20 -10.57 -32.31
C ILE A 14 3.40 -9.68 -31.08
N THR A 15 4.60 -9.12 -30.88
CA THR A 15 4.91 -8.26 -29.73
C THR A 15 4.28 -6.87 -29.81
N THR A 16 3.80 -6.42 -30.98
CA THR A 16 3.13 -5.12 -31.11
C THR A 16 1.67 -5.13 -30.65
N HIS A 17 1.12 -6.29 -30.31
CA HIS A 17 -0.23 -6.44 -29.76
C HIS A 17 -0.25 -6.60 -28.23
N ILE A 18 0.76 -6.10 -27.53
CA ILE A 18 0.63 -5.87 -26.08
C ILE A 18 -0.36 -4.71 -25.91
N VAL A 19 -1.64 -5.06 -25.90
CA VAL A 19 -2.73 -4.16 -25.53
C VAL A 19 -2.42 -3.71 -24.11
N ALA A 20 -2.24 -2.40 -23.91
CA ALA A 20 -2.27 -1.81 -22.59
C ALA A 20 -3.63 -2.14 -21.98
N GLN A 21 -3.65 -2.97 -20.93
CA GLN A 21 -4.88 -3.20 -20.18
C GLN A 21 -5.31 -1.84 -19.63
N GLU A 22 -6.50 -1.40 -19.99
CA GLU A 22 -7.09 -0.16 -19.48
C GLU A 22 -7.08 -0.26 -17.96
N GLU A 23 -6.32 0.63 -17.30
CA GLU A 23 -6.25 0.60 -15.85
C GLU A 23 -7.65 0.95 -15.31
N PRO A 24 -8.20 0.12 -14.41
CA PRO A 24 -9.52 0.37 -13.88
C PRO A 24 -9.54 1.72 -13.15
N GLU A 25 -10.49 2.57 -13.50
CA GLU A 25 -10.66 3.89 -12.87
C GLU A 25 -11.14 3.69 -11.42
N TYR A 26 -10.40 4.24 -10.46
CA TYR A 26 -10.76 4.22 -9.04
C TYR A 26 -11.26 5.59 -8.59
N VAL A 27 -12.35 5.60 -7.83
CA VAL A 27 -12.95 6.80 -7.27
C VAL A 27 -12.83 6.76 -5.74
N GLU A 28 -12.28 7.84 -5.17
CA GLU A 28 -12.18 8.04 -3.74
C GLU A 28 -13.47 8.62 -3.18
N VAL A 29 -14.02 7.99 -2.14
CA VAL A 29 -15.20 8.46 -1.43
C VAL A 29 -15.06 8.29 0.08
N ASP A 30 -15.76 9.14 0.82
CA ASP A 30 -15.89 9.01 2.26
C ASP A 30 -17.01 8.01 2.57
N ALA A 31 -16.69 7.00 3.37
CA ALA A 31 -17.60 5.93 3.76
C ALA A 31 -17.75 5.87 5.28
N VAL A 32 -18.97 5.67 5.76
CA VAL A 32 -19.27 5.56 7.19
C VAL A 32 -19.22 4.11 7.62
N ILE A 33 -18.51 3.82 8.71
CA ILE A 33 -18.44 2.49 9.29
C ILE A 33 -19.78 2.17 9.99
N THR A 34 -20.44 1.10 9.55
CA THR A 34 -21.71 0.64 10.10
C THR A 34 -21.55 -0.55 11.05
N ALA A 35 -20.51 -1.36 10.88
CA ALA A 35 -20.17 -2.44 11.80
C ALA A 35 -18.69 -2.80 11.67
N ILE A 36 -18.09 -3.34 12.75
CA ILE A 36 -16.71 -3.83 12.77
C ILE A 36 -16.73 -5.27 13.25
N ASN A 37 -16.04 -6.16 12.52
CA ASN A 37 -15.87 -7.57 12.86
C ASN A 37 -14.37 -7.88 12.92
N LEU A 38 -13.93 -8.40 14.06
CA LEU A 38 -12.58 -8.88 14.26
C LEU A 38 -12.57 -10.41 14.21
N GLU A 39 -11.87 -10.96 13.23
CA GLU A 39 -11.61 -12.40 13.13
C GLU A 39 -10.18 -12.71 13.57
N MET A 40 -10.02 -13.57 14.56
CA MET A 40 -8.70 -14.06 15.01
C MET A 40 -8.57 -15.55 14.72
N LYS A 41 -7.58 -15.91 13.88
CA LYS A 41 -7.17 -17.30 13.63
C LYS A 41 -5.71 -17.49 14.03
N SER A 42 -5.50 -18.09 15.21
CA SER A 42 -4.17 -18.37 15.76
C SER A 42 -3.30 -17.11 15.82
N ARG A 43 -2.27 -17.00 14.97
CA ARG A 43 -1.35 -15.84 14.89
C ARG A 43 -1.77 -14.76 13.88
N ARG A 44 -2.88 -14.95 13.17
CA ARG A 44 -3.41 -13.98 12.20
C ARG A 44 -4.68 -13.36 12.74
N SER A 45 -4.71 -12.05 12.82
CA SER A 45 -5.94 -11.27 12.99
C SER A 45 -6.32 -10.64 11.66
N VAL A 46 -7.61 -10.54 11.39
CA VAL A 46 -8.18 -9.81 10.27
C VAL A 46 -9.36 -9.03 10.83
N GLU A 47 -9.30 -7.71 10.69
CA GLU A 47 -10.42 -6.84 11.04
C GLU A 47 -11.08 -6.33 9.76
N THR A 48 -12.40 -6.44 9.73
CA THR A 48 -13.21 -5.99 8.60
C THR A 48 -14.28 -5.04 9.10
N ALA A 49 -14.51 -3.97 8.34
CA ALA A 49 -15.60 -3.05 8.58
C ALA A 49 -16.64 -3.18 7.48
N LYS A 50 -17.91 -3.21 7.87
CA LYS A 50 -19.01 -2.86 6.96
C LYS A 50 -19.02 -1.35 6.84
N VAL A 51 -19.01 -0.86 5.60
CA VAL A 51 -19.00 0.55 5.26
C VAL A 51 -20.17 0.88 4.36
N ARG A 52 -20.71 2.09 4.53
CA ARG A 52 -21.74 2.66 3.69
C ARG A 52 -21.21 3.91 3.01
N TYR A 53 -21.33 3.98 1.69
CA TYR A 53 -20.96 5.15 0.90
C TYR A 53 -21.94 5.40 -0.22
N VAL A 54 -21.90 6.61 -0.77
CA VAL A 54 -22.69 7.02 -1.93
C VAL A 54 -21.77 7.07 -3.14
N THR A 55 -22.15 6.40 -4.23
CA THR A 55 -21.40 6.45 -5.50
C THR A 55 -21.57 7.80 -6.18
N VAL A 56 -20.74 8.09 -7.18
CA VAL A 56 -20.88 9.29 -8.04
C VAL A 56 -22.26 9.33 -8.72
N ASP A 57 -22.85 8.16 -8.97
CA ASP A 57 -24.19 8.04 -9.59
C ASP A 57 -25.34 8.25 -8.59
N GLY A 58 -25.03 8.43 -7.30
CA GLY A 58 -26.00 8.69 -6.24
C GLY A 58 -26.51 7.44 -5.51
N ASP A 59 -26.02 6.25 -5.88
CA ASP A 59 -26.44 5.00 -5.25
C ASP A 59 -25.77 4.80 -3.89
N THR A 60 -26.54 4.37 -2.90
CA THR A 60 -26.00 4.01 -1.59
C THR A 60 -25.64 2.53 -1.57
N ILE A 61 -24.37 2.22 -1.29
CA ILE A 61 -23.84 0.85 -1.28
C ILE A 61 -23.33 0.51 0.12
N ASP A 62 -23.72 -0.67 0.59
CA ASP A 62 -23.16 -1.31 1.78
C ASP A 62 -22.16 -2.39 1.35
N ASN A 63 -20.92 -2.27 1.80
CA ASN A 63 -19.84 -3.19 1.42
C ASN A 63 -18.93 -3.51 2.61
N GLN A 64 -18.06 -4.52 2.48
CA GLN A 64 -17.12 -4.92 3.51
C GLN A 64 -15.68 -4.63 3.07
N VAL A 65 -14.98 -3.82 3.86
CA VAL A 65 -13.57 -3.50 3.65
C VAL A 65 -12.72 -4.08 4.76
N GLN A 66 -11.47 -4.45 4.43
CA GLN A 66 -10.49 -4.79 5.45
C GLN A 66 -9.95 -3.50 6.07
N LEU A 67 -9.94 -3.44 7.40
CA LEU A 67 -9.32 -2.36 8.15
C LEU A 67 -7.86 -2.69 8.46
N LEU A 68 -7.03 -1.65 8.44
CA LEU A 68 -5.71 -1.73 9.02
C LEU A 68 -5.87 -1.85 10.54
N HIS A 69 -5.30 -2.91 11.09
CA HIS A 69 -5.40 -3.21 12.51
C HIS A 69 -4.07 -3.72 13.04
N ILE A 70 -3.85 -3.51 14.32
CA ILE A 70 -2.70 -4.07 15.03
C ILE A 70 -3.14 -5.40 15.64
N PRO A 71 -2.36 -6.49 15.47
CA PRO A 71 -2.64 -7.74 16.17
C PRO A 71 -2.79 -7.50 17.68
N LEU A 72 -3.81 -8.09 18.31
CA LEU A 72 -4.19 -7.95 19.73
C LEU A 72 -4.91 -6.65 20.13
N VAL A 73 -4.69 -5.53 19.43
CA VAL A 73 -5.31 -4.23 19.79
C VAL A 73 -6.50 -3.89 18.87
N GLY A 74 -6.52 -4.39 17.64
CA GLY A 74 -7.52 -4.05 16.64
C GLY A 74 -7.19 -2.74 15.91
N SER A 75 -8.20 -2.16 15.28
CA SER A 75 -8.13 -0.90 14.56
C SER A 75 -8.46 0.25 15.51
N PHE A 76 -7.92 1.43 15.23
CA PHE A 76 -8.26 2.65 15.98
C PHE A 76 -9.52 3.34 15.41
N LYS A 77 -10.43 2.55 14.84
CA LYS A 77 -11.64 3.03 14.16
C LYS A 77 -12.86 2.47 14.87
N ASP A 78 -13.88 3.31 14.99
CA ASP A 78 -15.13 2.96 15.67
C ASP A 78 -16.33 3.01 14.73
N VAL A 79 -17.44 2.38 15.15
CA VAL A 79 -18.71 2.47 14.42
C VAL A 79 -19.20 3.91 14.40
N GLY A 80 -19.54 4.42 13.21
CA GLY A 80 -19.91 5.82 12.98
C GLY A 80 -18.75 6.69 12.46
N ASP A 81 -17.50 6.20 12.49
CA ASP A 81 -16.38 6.92 11.89
C ASP A 81 -16.49 6.97 10.36
N SER A 82 -16.03 8.08 9.79
CA SER A 82 -15.80 8.21 8.35
C SER A 82 -14.38 7.77 7.99
N ILE A 83 -14.29 6.90 6.97
CA ILE A 83 -13.03 6.43 6.40
C ILE A 83 -13.02 6.60 4.88
N LYS A 84 -11.85 6.86 4.32
CA LYS A 84 -11.68 6.91 2.87
C LYS A 84 -11.62 5.51 2.28
N VAL A 85 -12.44 5.27 1.29
CA VAL A 85 -12.45 4.05 0.50
C VAL A 85 -12.32 4.39 -0.98
N VAL A 86 -11.72 3.48 -1.72
CA VAL A 86 -11.62 3.54 -3.17
C VAL A 86 -12.44 2.42 -3.76
N TYR A 87 -13.36 2.75 -4.67
CA TYR A 87 -14.11 1.77 -5.44
C TYR A 87 -13.79 1.88 -6.93
N GLN A 88 -13.89 0.76 -7.66
CA GLN A 88 -13.72 0.76 -9.11
C GLN A 88 -14.98 1.31 -9.78
N ARG A 89 -14.85 2.33 -10.63
CA ARG A 89 -16.01 3.01 -11.27
C ARG A 89 -16.91 2.04 -12.04
N GLU A 90 -16.30 1.11 -12.77
CA GLU A 90 -16.99 0.08 -13.55
C GLU A 90 -17.67 -0.98 -12.68
N ASN A 91 -17.17 -1.21 -11.47
CA ASN A 91 -17.71 -2.17 -10.53
C ASN A 91 -17.68 -1.61 -9.10
N PRO A 92 -18.74 -0.88 -8.69
CA PRO A 92 -18.82 -0.24 -7.38
C PRO A 92 -18.75 -1.19 -6.20
N TYR A 93 -18.93 -2.51 -6.40
CA TYR A 93 -18.78 -3.53 -5.35
C TYR A 93 -17.31 -3.90 -5.08
N PHE A 94 -16.39 -3.53 -5.97
CA PHE A 94 -14.97 -3.73 -5.75
C PHE A 94 -14.38 -2.53 -5.00
N VAL A 95 -14.42 -2.62 -3.66
CA VAL A 95 -13.98 -1.55 -2.77
C VAL A 95 -12.76 -1.97 -1.98
N LYS A 96 -11.84 -1.03 -1.75
CA LYS A 96 -10.68 -1.21 -0.87
C LYS A 96 -10.64 -0.03 0.10
N SER A 97 -10.27 -0.29 1.35
CA SER A 97 -9.96 0.81 2.25
C SER A 97 -8.70 1.50 1.73
N GLN A 98 -8.65 2.83 1.82
CA GLN A 98 -7.45 3.61 1.51
C GLN A 98 -6.40 3.47 2.64
N GLY A 99 -6.36 2.30 3.28
CA GLY A 99 -5.31 1.85 4.18
C GLY A 99 -4.18 1.20 3.38
N GLY A 100 -3.72 1.86 2.31
CA GLY A 100 -2.40 1.61 1.76
C GLY A 100 -1.43 1.71 2.93
N SER A 101 -0.77 0.60 3.23
CA SER A 101 -0.35 0.28 4.58
C SER A 101 0.43 1.44 5.21
N PHE A 102 0.10 1.80 6.45
CA PHE A 102 0.92 2.77 7.20
C PHE A 102 2.41 2.39 7.12
N LEU A 103 2.69 1.08 7.06
CA LEU A 103 3.98 0.57 6.65
C LEU A 103 4.41 1.07 5.25
N GLU A 104 3.75 0.80 4.14
CA GLU A 104 4.16 1.30 2.81
C GLU A 104 4.44 2.81 2.78
N ARG A 105 3.60 3.63 3.43
CA ARG A 105 3.77 5.09 3.44
C ARG A 105 4.96 5.57 4.28
N TYR A 106 5.20 4.92 5.43
CA TYR A 106 6.20 5.38 6.40
C TYR A 106 7.45 4.48 6.50
N THR A 107 7.49 3.33 5.83
CA THR A 107 8.62 2.38 5.86
C THR A 107 9.90 3.07 5.42
N TRP A 108 9.85 3.86 4.34
CA TRP A 108 11.04 4.59 3.90
C TRP A 108 11.53 5.60 4.95
N HIS A 109 10.61 6.32 5.59
CA HIS A 109 10.94 7.27 6.64
C HIS A 109 11.55 6.57 7.87
N ILE A 110 10.98 5.43 8.29
CA ILE A 110 11.46 4.63 9.41
C ILE A 110 12.85 4.05 9.13
N ILE A 111 13.09 3.53 7.91
CA ILE A 111 14.41 3.00 7.50
C ILE A 111 15.47 4.10 7.52
N ILE A 112 15.18 5.28 6.99
CA ILE A 112 16.12 6.41 6.98
C ILE A 112 16.53 6.79 8.41
N VAL A 113 15.55 6.92 9.32
CA VAL A 113 15.82 7.25 10.72
C VAL A 113 16.67 6.17 11.39
N LEU A 114 16.36 4.88 11.17
CA LEU A 114 17.15 3.76 11.70
C LEU A 114 18.60 3.81 11.21
N VAL A 115 18.83 4.02 9.92
CA VAL A 115 20.19 4.10 9.34
C VAL A 115 20.98 5.26 9.96
N ILE A 116 20.35 6.42 10.18
CA ILE A 116 21.00 7.57 10.83
C ILE A 116 21.36 7.22 12.28
N VAL A 117 20.41 6.70 13.06
CA VAL A 117 20.63 6.35 14.48
C VAL A 117 21.73 5.30 14.64
N PHE A 118 21.74 4.27 13.80
CA PHE A 118 22.76 3.22 13.85
C PHE A 118 24.13 3.68 13.32
N SER A 119 24.19 4.64 12.40
CA SER A 119 25.46 5.13 11.84
C SER A 119 26.16 6.19 12.70
N LEU A 120 25.40 7.02 13.42
CA LEU A 120 25.90 8.07 14.32
C LEU A 120 27.04 7.64 15.27
N PRO A 121 26.91 6.57 16.08
CA PRO A 121 27.97 6.18 17.01
C PRO A 121 29.27 5.76 16.31
N ARG A 122 29.17 5.18 15.11
CA ARG A 122 30.34 4.77 14.31
C ARG A 122 31.07 5.98 13.75
N ILE A 123 30.31 6.96 13.25
CA ILE A 123 30.83 8.22 12.72
C ILE A 123 31.51 9.03 13.83
N LEU A 124 30.86 9.16 15.00
CA LEU A 124 31.42 9.88 16.15
C LEU A 124 32.73 9.24 16.63
N LYS A 125 32.82 7.90 16.66
CA LYS A 125 34.05 7.18 17.01
C LYS A 125 35.17 7.42 16.01
N MET A 126 34.87 7.45 14.71
CA MET A 126 35.86 7.75 13.66
C MET A 126 36.34 9.20 13.71
N MET A 127 35.44 10.16 13.98
CA MET A 127 35.81 11.58 14.12
C MET A 127 36.73 11.80 15.32
N LYS A 128 36.46 11.14 16.44
CA LYS A 128 37.33 11.19 17.62
C LYS A 128 38.73 10.62 17.33
N ALA A 129 38.79 9.43 16.74
CA ALA A 129 40.06 8.80 16.38
C ALA A 129 40.90 9.64 15.41
N ARG A 130 40.26 10.32 14.45
CA ARG A 130 40.95 11.22 13.51
C ARG A 130 41.51 12.47 14.19
N ASN A 131 40.80 13.03 15.17
CA ASN A 131 41.26 14.19 15.92
C ASN A 131 42.44 13.85 16.85
N ASP A 132 42.44 12.64 17.43
CA ASP A 132 43.54 12.15 18.25
C ASP A 132 44.82 12.00 17.40
N ILE A 133 44.73 11.40 16.21
CA ILE A 133 45.87 11.26 15.26
C ILE A 133 46.43 12.61 14.81
N LYS A 134 45.58 13.63 14.61
CA LYS A 134 46.01 14.98 14.18
C LYS A 134 46.69 15.76 15.30
N LYS A 135 46.49 15.40 16.57
CA LYS A 135 47.10 16.07 17.72
C LYS A 135 48.53 15.58 17.98
N ASP A 136 48.84 14.37 17.54
CA ASP A 136 50.15 13.72 17.69
C ASP A 136 51.06 13.89 16.45
N SER A 137 50.61 14.61 15.41
CA SER A 137 51.37 14.99 14.20
C SER A 137 51.75 16.47 14.21
#